data_AF-A0A438PRZ7-F1
#
_entry.id   AF-A0A438PRZ7-F1
#
_cell.length_a   1.000
_cell.length_b   1.000
_cell.length_c   1.000
_cell.angle_alpha   90.00
_cell.angle_beta   90.00
_cell.angle_gamma   90.00
#
_symmetry.space_group_name_H-M   'P 1'
#
loop_
_entity.id
_entity.type
_entity.pdbx_description
1 polymer ?
#
loop_
_entity_poly.entity_id
_entity_poly.type
_entity_poly.pdbx_seq_one_letter_code
_entity_poly.pdbx_strand_id
1 'polypeptide(L)'
;MRPWHYKHKQKNFKPKVETECLLIESVLLEILKLIKEQEGKSRIVIIERMIIYFLEKDKGNKDETAWNKSKRSYRRALKNYEKEAKAKRKHLQKAKKDAEKKRLYICKNSPFSYFRGH
;
A
#
# COMPACT_ATOMS: atom_id res chain seq x y z
N MET A 1 0.64 -32.16 6.13
CA MET A 1 0.63 -30.72 6.49
C MET A 1 -0.82 -30.26 6.63
N ARG A 2 -1.22 -29.67 7.76
CA ARG A 2 -2.58 -29.10 7.89
C ARG A 2 -2.58 -27.67 7.31
N PRO A 3 -3.54 -27.28 6.45
CA PRO A 3 -3.62 -25.92 5.94
C PRO A 3 -3.93 -24.98 7.11
N TRP A 4 -2.99 -24.09 7.43
CA TRP A 4 -3.26 -22.99 8.34
C TRP A 4 -4.04 -21.92 7.57
N HIS A 5 -5.37 -21.99 7.64
CA HIS A 5 -6.22 -20.92 7.12
C HIS A 5 -6.03 -19.67 7.96
N TYR A 6 -5.42 -18.64 7.38
CA TYR A 6 -5.25 -17.35 8.02
C TYR A 6 -6.63 -16.74 8.35
N LYS A 7 -6.99 -16.70 9.63
CA LYS A 7 -8.18 -15.99 10.12
C LYS A 7 -7.84 -14.52 10.30
N HIS A 8 -8.24 -13.69 9.34
CA HIS A 8 -8.10 -12.24 9.44
C HIS A 8 -8.95 -11.72 10.62
N LYS A 9 -8.41 -10.81 11.44
CA LYS A 9 -9.10 -10.26 12.65
C LYS A 9 -10.40 -9.50 12.37
N GLN A 10 -10.66 -9.12 11.11
CA GLN A 10 -11.83 -8.35 10.71
C GLN A 10 -12.64 -9.15 9.69
N LYS A 11 -13.88 -9.49 10.05
CA LYS A 11 -14.81 -10.27 9.22
C LYS A 11 -15.17 -9.59 7.89
N ASN A 12 -15.04 -8.26 7.84
CA ASN A 12 -15.40 -7.42 6.68
C ASN A 12 -14.18 -6.83 5.95
N PHE A 13 -12.99 -7.39 6.15
CA PHE A 13 -11.79 -6.92 5.44
C PHE A 13 -11.89 -7.30 3.96
N LYS A 14 -12.35 -6.38 3.12
CA LYS A 14 -12.10 -6.46 1.68
C LYS A 14 -10.67 -5.98 1.43
N PRO A 15 -9.74 -6.87 1.01
CA PRO A 15 -8.38 -6.43 0.73
C PRO A 15 -8.43 -5.41 -0.41
N LYS A 16 -7.88 -4.21 -0.17
CA LYS A 16 -7.80 -3.11 -1.16
C LYS A 16 -6.76 -3.37 -2.27
N VAL A 17 -5.97 -4.43 -2.11
CA VAL A 17 -4.84 -4.84 -2.93
C VAL A 17 -4.93 -6.36 -3.03
N GLU A 18 -4.65 -6.93 -4.20
CA GLU A 18 -4.52 -8.39 -4.33
C GLU A 18 -3.40 -8.87 -3.40
N THR A 19 -3.77 -9.52 -2.31
CA THR A 19 -2.83 -10.08 -1.35
C THR A 19 -2.65 -11.56 -1.68
N GLU A 20 -1.63 -11.86 -2.49
CA GLU A 20 -1.20 -13.24 -2.69
C GLU A 20 -0.46 -13.73 -1.45
N CYS A 21 -0.72 -14.99 -1.08
CA CYS A 21 -0.04 -15.65 0.02
C CYS A 21 1.11 -16.49 -0.54
N LEU A 22 2.33 -16.21 -0.09
CA LEU A 22 3.51 -17.03 -0.39
C LEU A 22 3.66 -18.11 0.68
N LEU A 23 3.64 -19.38 0.26
CA LEU A 23 4.01 -20.51 1.11
C LEU A 23 5.51 -20.71 1.02
N ILE A 24 6.18 -20.69 2.16
CA ILE A 24 7.63 -20.75 2.28
C ILE A 24 7.98 -21.76 3.37
N GLU A 25 9.09 -22.48 3.19
CA GLU A 25 9.63 -23.41 4.20
C GLU A 25 9.90 -22.72 5.54
N SER A 26 9.76 -23.49 6.63
CA SER A 26 9.92 -23.00 8.00
C SER A 26 11.31 -22.38 8.24
N VAL A 27 12.36 -23.00 7.70
CA VAL A 27 13.75 -22.52 7.84
C VAL A 27 13.89 -21.11 7.24
N LEU A 28 13.35 -20.89 6.05
CA LEU A 28 13.44 -19.59 5.40
C LEU A 28 12.59 -18.53 6.11
N LEU A 29 11.47 -18.93 6.72
CA LEU A 29 10.67 -18.05 7.59
C LEU A 29 11.43 -17.59 8.84
N GLU A 30 12.24 -18.47 9.43
CA GLU A 30 13.11 -18.14 10.56
C GLU A 30 14.22 -17.17 10.15
N ILE A 31 14.89 -17.42 9.02
CA ILE A 31 15.89 -16.51 8.46
C ILE A 31 15.29 -15.13 8.21
N LEU A 32 14.11 -15.05 7.56
CA LEU A 32 13.42 -13.79 7.32
C LEU A 32 13.01 -13.08 8.62
N LYS A 33 12.76 -13.83 9.70
CA LYS A 33 12.46 -13.26 11.02
C LYS A 33 13.71 -12.61 11.62
N LEU A 34 14.86 -13.28 11.56
CA LEU A 34 16.14 -12.74 12.02
C LEU A 34 16.54 -11.48 11.25
N ILE A 35 16.45 -11.51 9.91
CA ILE A 35 16.74 -10.33 9.07
C ILE A 35 15.79 -9.18 9.39
N LYS A 36 14.50 -9.48 9.63
CA LYS A 36 13.52 -8.48 10.07
C LYS A 36 13.95 -7.80 11.37
N GLU A 37 14.41 -8.57 12.35
CA GLU A 37 14.85 -8.06 13.65
C GLU A 37 16.11 -7.19 13.50
N GLN A 38 17.03 -7.57 12.62
CA GLN A 38 18.25 -6.81 12.34
C GLN A 38 18.00 -5.51 11.56
N GLU A 39 17.18 -5.53 10.49
CA GLU A 39 16.94 -4.35 9.65
C GLU A 39 15.79 -3.46 10.15
N GLY A 40 14.98 -3.94 11.11
CA GLY A 40 13.76 -3.25 11.55
C GLY A 40 12.73 -3.08 10.43
N LYS A 41 12.68 -4.02 9.47
CA LYS A 41 11.77 -3.99 8.30
C LYS A 41 10.81 -5.18 8.31
N SER A 42 9.69 -5.04 7.62
CA SER A 42 8.72 -6.13 7.51
C SER A 42 9.27 -7.24 6.59
N ARG A 43 8.82 -8.49 6.80
CA ARG A 43 9.25 -9.65 6.00
C ARG A 43 8.94 -9.49 4.51
N ILE A 44 7.77 -8.94 4.17
CA ILE A 44 7.38 -8.64 2.79
C ILE A 44 8.41 -7.74 2.10
N VAL A 45 8.89 -6.71 2.80
CA VAL A 45 9.84 -5.74 2.24
C VAL A 45 11.18 -6.38 1.95
N ILE A 46 11.60 -7.33 2.79
CA ILE A 46 12.82 -8.10 2.57
C ILE A 46 12.65 -8.99 1.33
N ILE A 47 11.52 -9.69 1.22
CA ILE A 47 11.21 -10.55 0.07
C ILE A 47 11.17 -9.74 -1.23
N GLU A 48 10.46 -8.61 -1.26
CA GLU A 48 10.38 -7.74 -2.45
C GLU A 48 11.78 -7.26 -2.89
N ARG A 49 12.64 -6.87 -1.94
CA ARG A 49 14.03 -6.50 -2.26
C ARG A 49 14.83 -7.67 -2.79
N MET A 50 14.66 -8.87 -2.22
CA MET A 50 15.32 -10.08 -2.72
C MET A 50 14.89 -10.39 -4.15
N ILE A 51 13.59 -10.30 -4.46
CA ILE A 51 13.09 -10.52 -5.83
C ILE A 51 13.72 -9.50 -6.80
N ILE A 52 13.72 -8.21 -6.46
CA ILE A 52 14.34 -7.19 -7.32
C ILE A 52 15.85 -7.44 -7.45
N TYR A 53 16.51 -7.88 -6.38
CA TYR A 53 17.93 -8.24 -6.41
C TYR A 53 18.20 -9.37 -7.41
N PHE A 54 17.44 -10.46 -7.35
CA PHE A 54 17.58 -11.58 -8.29
C PHE A 54 17.33 -11.13 -9.74
N LEU A 55 16.28 -10.34 -9.98
CA LEU A 55 16.01 -9.77 -11.31
C LEU A 55 17.12 -8.85 -11.81
N GLU A 56 17.79 -8.10 -10.94
CA GLU A 56 18.95 -7.29 -11.33
C GLU A 56 20.19 -8.16 -11.57
N LYS A 57 20.33 -9.28 -10.85
CA LYS A 57 21.39 -10.25 -11.06
C LYS A 57 21.28 -10.96 -12.40
N ASP A 58 20.08 -11.38 -12.78
CA ASP A 58 19.81 -12.04 -14.06
C ASP A 58 20.14 -11.14 -15.25
N LYS A 59 20.12 -9.82 -15.06
CA LYS A 59 20.57 -8.82 -16.07
C LYS A 59 22.10 -8.71 -16.18
N GLY A 60 22.88 -9.54 -15.47
CA GLY A 60 24.33 -9.52 -15.50
C GLY A 60 25.00 -8.51 -14.57
N ASN A 61 24.28 -7.94 -13.59
CA ASN A 61 24.90 -7.03 -12.63
C ASN A 61 25.74 -7.79 -11.58
N LYS A 62 26.82 -7.17 -11.10
CA LYS A 62 27.59 -7.65 -9.93
C LYS A 62 26.72 -7.63 -8.67
N ASP A 63 27.08 -8.44 -7.66
CA ASP A 63 26.28 -8.58 -6.42
C ASP A 63 26.02 -7.24 -5.73
N GLU A 64 27.06 -6.45 -5.49
CA GLU A 64 26.92 -5.16 -4.81
C GLU A 64 26.07 -4.16 -5.59
N THR A 65 26.22 -4.13 -6.91
CA THR A 65 25.44 -3.21 -7.76
C THR A 65 23.98 -3.63 -7.83
N ALA A 66 23.70 -4.93 -7.97
CA ALA A 66 22.35 -5.46 -7.91
C ALA A 66 21.69 -5.17 -6.55
N TRP A 67 22.43 -5.34 -5.45
CA TRP A 67 21.92 -5.07 -4.10
C TRP A 67 21.59 -3.59 -3.89
N ASN A 68 22.47 -2.69 -4.31
CA ASN A 68 22.24 -1.25 -4.22
C ASN A 68 21.05 -0.80 -5.09
N LYS A 69 20.91 -1.37 -6.29
CA LYS A 69 19.77 -1.11 -7.18
C LYS A 69 18.46 -1.59 -6.57
N SER A 70 18.43 -2.77 -5.96
CA SER A 70 17.22 -3.31 -5.30
C SER A 70 16.71 -2.37 -4.20
N LYS A 71 17.60 -1.93 -3.31
CA LYS A 71 17.29 -0.98 -2.23
C LYS A 71 16.82 0.38 -2.78
N ARG A 72 17.39 0.84 -3.89
CA ARG A 72 17.00 2.10 -4.53
C ARG A 72 15.63 2.00 -5.19
N SER A 73 15.38 0.91 -5.92
CA SER A 73 14.11 0.66 -6.62
C SER A 73 12.95 0.61 -5.64
N TYR A 74 13.09 -0.19 -4.58
CA TYR A 74 12.10 -0.29 -3.51
C TYR A 74 11.80 1.07 -2.86
N ARG A 75 12.83 1.87 -2.55
CA ARG A 75 12.64 3.22 -1.99
C ARG A 75 11.90 4.16 -2.96
N ARG A 76 12.13 4.06 -4.27
CA ARG A 76 11.42 4.86 -5.27
C ARG A 76 9.95 4.45 -5.37
N ALA A 77 9.66 3.14 -5.37
CA ALA A 77 8.30 2.63 -5.39
C ALA A 77 7.49 3.16 -4.20
N LEU A 78 8.06 3.14 -2.99
CA LEU A 78 7.42 3.73 -1.81
C LEU A 78 7.10 5.22 -1.96
N LYS A 79 8.06 6.02 -2.43
CA LYS A 79 7.85 7.47 -2.64
C LYS A 79 6.75 7.74 -3.67
N ASN A 80 6.72 6.95 -4.75
CA ASN A 80 5.71 7.07 -5.79
C ASN A 80 4.32 6.72 -5.25
N TYR A 81 4.21 5.62 -4.51
CA TYR A 81 2.96 5.23 -3.85
C TYR A 81 2.44 6.32 -2.90
N GLU A 82 3.32 6.90 -2.08
CA GLU A 82 2.95 7.99 -1.17
C GLU A 82 2.45 9.23 -1.95
N LYS A 83 3.14 9.59 -3.04
CA LYS A 83 2.75 10.71 -3.91
C LYS A 83 1.37 10.49 -4.52
N GLU A 84 1.11 9.30 -5.04
CA GLU A 84 -0.18 8.93 -5.61
C GLU A 84 -1.30 8.92 -4.57
N ALA A 85 -1.06 8.35 -3.39
CA ALA A 85 -2.01 8.33 -2.29
C ALA A 85 -2.38 9.75 -1.85
N LYS A 86 -1.38 10.65 -1.73
CA LYS A 86 -1.59 12.06 -1.41
C LYS A 86 -2.41 12.78 -2.49
N ALA A 87 -2.12 12.51 -3.76
CA ALA A 87 -2.87 13.08 -4.89
C ALA A 87 -4.34 12.62 -4.88
N LYS A 88 -4.59 11.32 -4.73
CA LYS A 88 -5.95 10.74 -4.62
C LYS A 88 -6.73 11.35 -3.45
N ARG A 89 -6.09 11.53 -2.28
CA ARG A 89 -6.72 12.14 -1.11
C ARG A 89 -7.10 13.60 -1.36
N LYS A 90 -6.23 14.40 -2.00
CA LYS A 90 -6.54 15.79 -2.38
C LYS A 90 -7.71 15.86 -3.35
N HIS A 91 -7.73 15.00 -4.36
CA HIS A 91 -8.83 14.94 -5.33
C HIS A 91 -10.16 14.63 -4.63
N LEU A 92 -10.17 13.65 -3.73
CA LEU A 92 -11.36 13.26 -2.96
C LEU A 92 -11.85 14.39 -2.03
N GLN A 93 -10.93 15.11 -1.38
CA GLN A 93 -11.29 16.28 -0.56
C GLN A 93 -11.89 17.41 -1.41
N LYS A 94 -11.34 17.66 -2.60
CA LYS A 94 -11.88 18.65 -3.53
C LYS A 94 -13.30 18.26 -3.97
N ALA A 95 -13.49 17.01 -4.40
CA ALA A 95 -14.80 16.50 -4.80
C ALA A 95 -15.86 16.61 -3.66
N LYS A 96 -15.46 16.34 -2.41
CA LYS A 96 -16.34 16.53 -1.25
C LYS A 96 -16.76 18.00 -1.05
N LYS A 97 -15.80 18.93 -1.13
CA LYS A 97 -16.08 20.36 -1.01
C LYS A 97 -16.98 20.87 -2.14
N ASP A 98 -16.75 20.40 -3.37
CA ASP A 98 -17.56 20.81 -4.52
C ASP A 98 -19.00 20.26 -4.41
N ALA A 99 -19.17 19.02 -3.93
CA ALA A 99 -20.49 18.45 -3.65
C ALA A 99 -21.23 19.20 -2.53
N GLU A 100 -20.53 19.60 -1.47
CA GLU A 100 -21.09 20.40 -0.38
C GLU A 100 -21.55 21.79 -0.86
N LYS A 101 -20.73 22.48 -1.66
CA LYS A 101 -21.10 23.75 -2.29
C LYS A 101 -22.35 23.61 -3.16
N LYS A 102 -22.42 22.58 -3.99
CA LYS A 102 -23.61 22.29 -4.82
C LYS A 102 -24.84 22.03 -3.94
N ARG A 103 -24.72 21.24 -2.87
CA ARG A 103 -25.81 20.96 -1.94
C ARG A 103 -26.32 22.25 -1.27
N LEU A 104 -25.42 23.11 -0.79
CA LEU A 104 -25.78 24.40 -0.19
C LEU A 104 -26.46 25.33 -1.19
N TYR A 105 -25.95 25.41 -2.42
CA TYR A 105 -26.56 26.19 -3.50
C TYR A 105 -27.98 25.73 -3.81
N ILE A 106 -28.19 24.41 -3.96
CA ILE A 106 -29.53 23.83 -4.17
C ILE A 106 -30.44 24.12 -2.97
N CYS A 107 -29.94 24.03 -1.73
CA CYS A 107 -30.72 24.33 -0.54
C CYS A 107 -31.12 25.82 -0.46
N LYS A 108 -30.24 26.74 -0.87
CA LYS A 108 -30.53 28.19 -0.91
C LYS A 108 -31.54 28.56 -2.01
N ASN A 109 -31.42 27.94 -3.18
CA ASN A 109 -32.27 28.22 -4.34
C ASN A 109 -33.53 27.35 -4.42
N SER A 110 -33.79 26.53 -3.40
CA SER A 110 -35.02 25.75 -3.30
C SER A 110 -36.21 26.69 -3.08
N PRO A 111 -37.38 26.47 -3.72
CA PRO A 111 -38.60 27.26 -3.49
C PRO A 111 -39.03 27.33 -2.01
N PHE A 112 -38.63 26.32 -1.21
CA PHE A 112 -38.91 26.25 0.23
C PHE A 112 -37.76 26.77 1.11
N SER A 113 -36.75 27.43 0.55
CA SER A 113 -35.61 27.95 1.32
C SER A 113 -36.02 28.99 2.36
N TYR A 114 -37.05 29.79 2.06
CA TYR A 114 -37.68 30.77 2.97
C TYR A 114 -38.21 30.14 4.27
N PHE A 115 -38.68 28.88 4.24
CA PHE A 115 -39.21 28.18 5.41
C PHE A 115 -38.11 27.54 6.29
N ARG A 116 -36.86 27.56 5.85
CA ARG A 116 -35.75 26.88 6.54
C ARG A 116 -34.95 27.77 7.49
N GLY A 117 -35.36 29.02 7.73
CA GLY A 117 -34.87 29.92 8.79
C GLY A 117 -33.38 29.78 9.11
N HIS A 118 -32.53 30.56 8.44
CA HIS A 118 -31.12 30.68 8.84
C HIS A 118 -30.96 31.39 10.17
#